data_AF-A0A3D2ZB71-F1
#
_entry.id   AF-A0A3D2ZB71-F1
#
_cell.length_a   1.000
_cell.length_b   1.000
_cell.length_c   1.000
_cell.angle_alpha   90.00
_cell.angle_beta   90.00
_cell.angle_gamma   90.00
#
_symmetry.space_group_name_H-M   'P 1'
#
loop_
_entity.id
_entity.type
_entity.pdbx_description
1 polymer ?
#
loop_
_entity_poly.entity_id
_entity_poly.type
_entity_poly.pdbx_seq_one_letter_code
_entity_poly.pdbx_strand_id
1 'polypeptide(L)'
;MTAFSPEGPARVFLLDGAALLAARRRVYDGDPALAVADQRLLLDAEAARAVGPFSVIDKPTSPPSGDMQDYLSQGPYWWPDPKSADGLPWVRRDGEANPDRE
;
A
#
# COMPACT_ATOMS: atom_id res chain seq x y z
N MET A 1 13.64 -6.35 32.51
CA MET A 1 12.98 -6.29 31.19
C MET A 1 13.69 -7.28 30.28
N THR A 2 13.09 -8.45 30.07
CA THR A 2 13.68 -9.52 29.25
C THR A 2 13.36 -9.22 27.79
N ALA A 3 14.40 -9.07 26.96
CA ALA A 3 14.22 -8.88 25.52
C ALA A 3 13.55 -10.12 24.91
N PHE A 4 12.51 -9.91 24.11
CA PHE A 4 11.90 -10.96 23.29
C PHE A 4 12.90 -11.31 22.18
N SER A 5 13.66 -12.39 22.36
CA SER A 5 14.46 -13.00 21.29
C SER A 5 13.65 -14.14 20.69
N PRO A 6 13.00 -13.97 19.53
CA PRO A 6 12.46 -15.11 18.83
C PRO A 6 13.65 -15.89 18.25
N GLU A 7 14.01 -17.02 18.85
CA GLU A 7 15.09 -17.89 18.37
C GLU A 7 14.74 -18.66 17.07
N GLY A 8 13.73 -18.20 16.32
CA GLY A 8 13.29 -18.82 15.09
C GLY A 8 12.83 -17.80 14.05
N PRO A 9 12.72 -18.24 12.77
CA PRO A 9 12.19 -17.39 11.71
C PRO A 9 10.79 -16.89 12.07
N ALA A 10 10.51 -15.63 11.74
CA ALA A 10 9.20 -15.04 12.00
C ALA A 10 8.10 -15.86 11.30
N ARG A 11 6.99 -16.12 12.01
CA ARG A 11 5.82 -16.73 11.38
C ARG A 11 5.16 -15.70 10.47
N VAL A 12 5.27 -15.94 9.17
CA VAL A 12 4.74 -15.09 8.11
C VAL A 12 3.79 -15.89 7.23
N PHE A 13 2.86 -15.22 6.55
CA PHE A 13 1.81 -15.87 5.75
C PHE A 13 2.08 -15.85 4.24
N LEU A 14 2.78 -14.82 3.75
CA LEU A 14 3.06 -14.62 2.32
C LEU A 14 4.55 -14.74 1.96
N LEU A 15 5.43 -14.41 2.90
CA LEU A 15 6.89 -14.39 2.70
C LEU A 15 7.52 -15.66 3.28
N ASP A 16 8.79 -15.89 2.96
CA ASP A 16 9.60 -16.94 3.60
C ASP A 16 10.34 -16.35 4.82
N GLY A 17 9.97 -16.82 6.02
CA GLY A 17 10.54 -16.34 7.28
C GLY A 17 12.04 -16.64 7.45
N ALA A 18 12.53 -17.76 6.90
CA ALA A 18 13.95 -18.11 6.94
C ALA A 18 14.76 -17.21 6.01
N ALA A 19 14.23 -16.95 4.80
CA ALA A 19 14.84 -16.04 3.85
C ALA A 19 14.94 -14.60 4.42
N LEU A 20 13.89 -14.12 5.10
CA LEU A 20 13.90 -12.81 5.77
C LEU A 20 14.97 -12.73 6.86
N LEU A 21 15.09 -13.76 7.69
CA LEU A 21 16.10 -13.82 8.75
C LEU A 21 17.52 -13.80 8.17
N ALA A 22 17.76 -14.58 7.11
CA ALA A 22 19.04 -14.63 6.41
C ALA A 22 19.39 -13.28 5.74
N ALA A 23 18.43 -12.65 5.05
CA ALA A 23 18.60 -11.34 4.43
C ALA A 23 18.96 -10.27 5.47
N ARG A 24 18.22 -10.23 6.59
CA ARG A 24 18.50 -9.32 7.72
C ARG A 24 19.92 -9.53 8.26
N ARG A 25 20.36 -10.78 8.43
CA ARG A 25 21.70 -11.08 8.92
C ARG A 25 22.78 -10.54 7.96
N ARG A 26 22.63 -10.77 6.66
CA ARG A 26 23.56 -10.28 5.62
C ARG A 26 23.65 -8.76 5.60
N VAL A 27 22.53 -8.06 5.78
CA VAL A 27 22.53 -6.60 5.91
C VAL A 27 23.36 -6.17 7.14
N TYR A 28 23.14 -6.79 8.31
CA TYR A 28 23.92 -6.46 9.51
C TYR A 28 25.41 -6.80 9.40
N ASP A 29 25.76 -7.85 8.68
CA ASP A 29 27.15 -8.22 8.41
C ASP A 29 27.80 -7.33 7.33
N GLY A 30 27.07 -6.37 6.76
CA GLY A 30 27.59 -5.39 5.82
C GLY A 30 27.74 -5.91 4.39
N ASP A 31 26.91 -6.86 3.96
CA ASP A 31 26.97 -7.42 2.61
C ASP A 31 26.77 -6.32 1.54
N PRO A 32 27.79 -6.03 0.71
CA PRO A 32 27.72 -4.96 -0.29
C PRO A 32 26.65 -5.21 -1.36
N ALA A 33 26.24 -6.46 -1.59
CA ALA A 33 25.19 -6.79 -2.55
C ALA A 33 23.79 -6.31 -2.09
N LEU A 34 23.61 -6.06 -0.79
CA LEU A 34 22.33 -5.62 -0.22
C LEU A 34 22.33 -4.15 0.18
N ALA A 35 23.48 -3.47 0.19
CA ALA A 35 23.63 -2.10 0.68
C ALA A 35 22.65 -1.10 0.02
N VAL A 36 22.49 -1.17 -1.31
CA VAL A 36 21.58 -0.28 -2.05
C VAL A 36 20.12 -0.53 -1.67
N ALA A 37 19.72 -1.80 -1.55
CA ALA A 37 18.35 -2.17 -1.19
C ALA A 37 18.02 -1.78 0.25
N ASP A 38 18.96 -1.96 1.18
CA ASP A 38 18.81 -1.56 2.59
C ASP A 38 18.66 -0.04 2.73
N GLN A 39 19.52 0.73 2.06
CA GLN A 39 19.40 2.19 2.03
C GLN A 39 18.05 2.64 1.46
N ARG A 40 17.59 2.00 0.37
CA ARG A 40 16.27 2.31 -0.21
C ARG A 40 15.14 2.02 0.79
N LEU A 41 15.19 0.88 1.46
CA LEU A 41 14.19 0.50 2.47
C LEU A 41 14.12 1.52 3.61
N LEU A 42 15.27 2.01 4.11
CA LEU A 42 15.31 3.04 5.15
C LEU A 42 14.74 4.38 4.66
N LEU A 43 15.02 4.77 3.42
CA LEU A 43 14.45 5.99 2.83
C LEU A 43 12.93 5.88 2.67
N ASP A 44 12.44 4.74 2.19
CA ASP A 44 11.00 4.48 2.05
C ASP A 44 10.32 4.47 3.43
N ALA A 45 10.98 3.94 4.47
CA ALA A 45 10.48 3.97 5.85
C ALA A 45 10.40 5.39 6.43
N GLU A 46 11.41 6.24 6.19
CA GLU A 46 11.38 7.64 6.64
C GLU A 46 10.28 8.44 5.92
N ALA A 47 10.13 8.23 4.61
CA ALA A 47 9.04 8.82 3.84
C ALA A 47 7.65 8.37 4.35
N ALA A 48 7.49 7.06 4.64
CA ALA A 48 6.25 6.52 5.17
C ALA A 48 5.93 7.05 6.58
N ARG A 49 6.95 7.26 7.42
CA ARG A 49 6.79 7.84 8.76
C ARG A 49 6.31 9.29 8.74
N ALA A 50 6.62 10.02 7.66
CA ALA A 50 6.24 11.43 7.50
C ALA A 50 4.80 11.63 6.99
N VAL A 51 4.17 10.58 6.46
CA VAL A 51 2.76 10.61 6.03
C VAL A 51 1.88 9.90 7.07
N GLY A 52 0.57 10.10 7.00
CA GLY A 52 -0.32 9.78 8.11
C GLY A 52 -0.38 8.29 8.47
N PRO A 53 -1.05 7.93 9.58
CA PRO A 53 -2.08 6.92 9.44
C PRO A 53 -3.25 7.54 8.63
N PHE A 54 -3.70 6.83 7.59
CA PHE A 54 -4.90 7.20 6.82
C PHE A 54 -6.08 6.33 7.24
N SER A 55 -7.28 6.86 7.12
CA SER A 55 -8.55 6.19 7.43
C SER A 55 -9.57 6.36 6.31
N VAL A 56 -10.57 5.48 6.26
CA VAL A 56 -11.70 5.57 5.33
C VAL A 56 -12.48 6.88 5.49
N ILE A 57 -12.49 7.44 6.70
CA ILE A 57 -13.18 8.70 7.02
C ILE A 57 -12.42 9.95 6.57
N ASP A 58 -11.17 9.82 6.08
CA ASP A 58 -10.41 10.96 5.56
C ASP A 58 -10.86 11.37 4.14
N LYS A 59 -11.65 10.52 3.47
CA LYS A 59 -12.21 10.80 2.15
C LYS A 59 -13.41 11.77 2.25
N PRO A 60 -13.57 12.71 1.30
CA PRO A 60 -14.70 13.65 1.31
C PRO A 60 -16.01 13.01 0.85
N THR A 61 -15.95 12.00 -0.01
CA THR A 61 -17.12 11.36 -0.62
C THR A 61 -17.77 10.37 0.35
N SER A 62 -19.08 10.53 0.56
CA SER A 62 -19.86 9.60 1.38
C SER A 62 -20.19 8.30 0.60
N PRO A 63 -20.00 7.12 1.22
CA PRO A 63 -20.44 5.86 0.63
C PRO A 63 -21.96 5.83 0.37
N PRO A 64 -22.44 5.00 -0.59
CA PRO A 64 -23.87 4.85 -0.86
C PRO A 64 -24.72 4.42 0.35
N SER A 65 -24.11 3.81 1.37
CA SER A 65 -24.76 3.46 2.63
C SER A 65 -25.04 4.64 3.55
N GLY A 66 -24.33 5.76 3.35
CA GLY A 66 -24.32 6.92 4.25
C GLY A 66 -23.44 6.78 5.49
N ASP A 67 -22.79 5.62 5.72
CA ASP A 67 -21.83 5.44 6.80
C ASP A 67 -20.40 5.69 6.29
N MET A 68 -19.72 6.68 6.86
CA MET A 68 -18.32 7.00 6.49
C MET A 68 -17.32 5.91 6.87
N GLN A 69 -17.69 4.96 7.73
CA GLN A 69 -16.86 3.81 8.07
C GLN A 69 -16.88 2.73 6.99
N ASP A 70 -17.81 2.79 6.03
CA ASP A 70 -17.82 1.89 4.91
C ASP A 70 -16.72 2.25 3.91
N TYR A 71 -15.95 1.23 3.51
CA TYR A 71 -14.93 1.42 2.50
C TYR A 71 -15.56 1.67 1.12
N LEU A 72 -15.27 2.84 0.54
CA LEU A 72 -15.62 3.19 -0.83
C LEU A 72 -14.36 3.32 -1.69
N SER A 73 -14.41 2.74 -2.90
CA SER A 73 -13.41 2.95 -3.95
C SER A 73 -14.07 2.98 -5.31
N GLN A 74 -13.50 3.78 -6.22
CA GLN A 74 -13.93 3.83 -7.60
C GLN A 74 -13.18 2.81 -8.46
N GLY A 75 -13.91 2.08 -9.32
CA GLY A 75 -13.31 1.12 -10.24
C GLY A 75 -12.32 1.82 -11.18
N PRO A 76 -11.09 1.29 -11.35
CA PRO A 76 -9.99 2.04 -11.97
C PRO A 76 -10.20 2.34 -13.44
N TYR A 77 -11.04 1.58 -14.14
CA TYR A 77 -11.24 1.68 -15.58
C TYR A 77 -12.56 2.33 -15.97
N TRP A 78 -13.25 2.98 -15.03
CA TRP A 78 -14.50 3.66 -15.33
C TRP A 78 -14.25 5.17 -15.47
N TRP A 79 -14.80 5.73 -16.55
CA TRP A 79 -14.61 7.11 -16.97
C TRP A 79 -15.96 7.77 -17.25
N PRO A 80 -16.09 9.09 -17.06
CA PRO A 80 -17.26 9.83 -17.54
C PRO A 80 -17.50 9.59 -19.04
N ASP A 81 -18.76 9.37 -19.42
CA ASP A 81 -19.14 9.23 -20.83
C ASP A 81 -19.13 10.60 -21.53
N PRO A 82 -18.22 10.86 -22.49
CA PRO A 82 -18.19 12.13 -23.21
C PRO A 82 -19.44 12.37 -24.09
N LYS A 83 -20.29 11.36 -24.30
CA LYS A 83 -21.54 11.47 -25.07
C LYS A 83 -22.73 11.88 -24.21
N SER A 84 -22.60 11.85 -22.88
CA SER A 84 -23.63 12.35 -21.98
C SER A 84 -23.34 13.77 -21.52
N ALA A 85 -24.39 14.57 -21.34
CA ALA A 85 -24.28 15.94 -20.84
C ALA A 85 -23.77 16.01 -19.39
N ASP A 86 -24.04 14.99 -18.59
CA ASP A 86 -23.63 14.86 -17.19
C ASP A 86 -22.47 13.86 -16.99
N GLY A 87 -21.96 13.27 -18.07
CA GLY A 87 -20.92 12.25 -18.02
C GLY A 87 -21.38 10.89 -17.49
N LEU A 88 -22.68 10.66 -17.29
CA LEU A 88 -23.26 9.43 -16.77
C LEU A 88 -24.11 8.67 -17.82
N PRO A 89 -24.25 7.34 -17.69
CA PRO A 89 -23.49 6.47 -16.82
C PRO A 89 -22.04 6.39 -17.29
N TRP A 90 -21.12 6.11 -16.38
CA TRP A 90 -19.72 5.96 -16.74
C TRP A 90 -19.50 4.79 -17.70
N VAL A 91 -18.46 4.88 -18.51
CA VAL A 91 -18.06 3.87 -19.50
C VAL A 91 -16.73 3.24 -19.13
N ARG A 92 -16.59 1.93 -19.41
CA ARG A 92 -15.37 1.18 -19.11
C ARG A 92 -14.34 1.37 -20.23
N ARG A 93 -13.12 1.79 -19.87
CA ARG A 93 -11.93 1.82 -20.75
C ARG A 93 -10.86 0.90 -20.17
N ASP A 94 -10.80 -0.33 -20.69
CA ASP A 94 -9.95 -1.37 -20.12
C ASP A 94 -8.46 -1.03 -20.26
N GLY A 95 -7.69 -1.21 -19.19
CA GLY A 95 -6.26 -0.86 -19.14
C GLY A 95 -5.95 0.64 -19.00
N GLU A 96 -6.94 1.53 -19.12
CA GLU A 96 -6.79 2.97 -18.94
C GLU A 96 -7.27 3.36 -17.54
N ALA A 97 -6.33 3.54 -16.60
CA ALA A 97 -6.64 3.96 -15.25
C ALA A 97 -7.12 5.42 -15.20
N ASN A 98 -8.33 5.65 -14.69
CA ASN A 98 -8.85 7.00 -14.43
C ASN A 98 -8.00 7.67 -13.33
N PRO A 99 -7.33 8.81 -13.60
CA PRO A 99 -6.54 9.52 -12.60
C PRO A 99 -7.40 10.21 -11.54
N ASP A 100 -8.65 10.55 -11.88
CA ASP A 100 -9.60 11.25 -11.00
C ASP A 100 -10.38 10.26 -10.11
N ARG A 101 -9.87 9.03 -9.94
CA ARG A 101 -10.49 8.01 -9.09
C ARG A 101 -10.18 8.26 -7.62
N GLU A 102 -11.24 8.29 -6.81
CA GLU A 102 -11.15 8.30 -5.34
C GLU A 102 -11.15 6.89 -4.72
#